data_AF-A0ABD6S1R2-F1
#
_entry.id   AF-A0ABD6S1R2-F1
#
_cell.length_a   1.000
_cell.length_b   1.000
_cell.length_c   1.000
_cell.angle_alpha   90.00
_cell.angle_beta   90.00
_cell.angle_gamma   90.00
#
_symmetry.space_group_name_H-M   'P 1'
#
loop_
_entity.id
_entity.type
_entity.pdbx_description
1 polymer ?
#
loop_
_entity_poly.entity_id
_entity_poly.type
_entity_poly.pdbx_seq_one_letter_code
_entity_poly.pdbx_strand_id
1 'polypeptide(L)' 'MTELGKSLIQEGIEKGKEKGKAELLIKMLMQKFKKVPNEYKEKIKILPEETIELIATDIFELNSVEELERYF' A
#
# COMPACT_ATOMS: atom_id res chain seq x y z
N MET A 1 16.11 -13.18 25.75
CA MET A 1 15.84 -13.06 24.30
C MET A 1 17.16 -12.75 23.62
N THR A 2 17.55 -13.50 22.58
CA THR A 2 18.79 -13.25 21.83
C THR A 2 18.64 -12.02 20.94
N GLU A 3 19.74 -11.40 20.53
CA GLU A 3 19.71 -10.29 19.56
C GLU A 3 19.06 -10.71 18.23
N LEU A 4 19.30 -11.94 17.79
CA LEU A 4 18.60 -12.53 16.64
C LEU A 4 17.08 -12.56 16.84
N GLY A 5 16.62 -12.98 18.03
CA GLY A 5 15.19 -13.01 18.35
C GLY A 5 14.54 -11.63 18.32
N LYS A 6 15.23 -10.59 18.79
CA LYS A 6 14.75 -9.19 18.70
C LYS A 6 14.66 -8.72 17.25
N SER A 7 15.68 -9.00 16.43
CA SER A 7 15.70 -8.63 15.00
C SER A 7 14.53 -9.22 14.23
N LEU A 8 14.27 -10.52 14.40
CA LEU A 8 13.17 -11.20 13.71
C LEU A 8 11.79 -10.64 14.09
N ILE A 9 11.59 -10.26 15.37
CA ILE A 9 10.35 -9.62 15.81
C ILE A 9 10.22 -8.23 15.16
N GLN A 10 11.29 -7.44 15.13
CA GLN A 10 11.29 -6.12 14.52
C GLN A 10 10.97 -6.19 13.02
N GLU A 11 11.63 -7.08 12.28
CA GLU A 11 11.35 -7.33 10.85
C GLU A 11 9.89 -7.76 10.62
N GLY A 12 9.35 -8.60 11.51
CA GLY A 12 7.96 -9.03 11.45
C GLY A 12 6.97 -7.86 11.63
N ILE A 13 7.27 -6.96 12.58
CA ILE A 13 6.48 -5.75 12.82
C ILE A 13 6.55 -4.81 11.61
N GLU A 14 7.72 -4.59 11.04
CA GLU A 14 7.92 -3.75 9.86
C GLU A 14 7.16 -4.28 8.65
N LYS A 15 7.33 -5.57 8.31
CA LYS A 15 6.58 -6.23 7.24
C LYS A 15 5.06 -6.18 7.47
N GLY A 16 4.63 -6.28 8.73
CA GLY A 16 3.22 -6.15 9.10
C GLY A 16 2.67 -4.75 8.82
N LYS A 17 3.44 -3.71 9.15
CA LYS A 17 3.07 -2.30 8.88
C LYS A 17 3.01 -2.02 7.38
N GLU A 18 4.02 -2.45 6.61
CA GLU A 18 4.05 -2.29 5.15
C GLU A 18 2.83 -2.92 4.48
N LYS A 19 2.53 -4.19 4.81
CA LYS A 19 1.34 -4.89 4.29
C LYS A 19 0.04 -4.17 4.68
N GLY A 20 -0.04 -3.72 5.93
CA GLY A 20 -1.22 -2.99 6.42
C GLY A 20 -1.48 -1.69 5.65
N LYS A 21 -0.43 -0.93 5.30
CA LYS A 21 -0.55 0.29 4.50
C LYS A 21 -1.09 0.00 3.10
N ALA A 22 -0.53 -1.00 2.42
CA ALA A 22 -0.98 -1.40 1.08
C ALA A 22 -2.45 -1.86 1.08
N GLU A 23 -2.83 -2.71 2.03
CA GLU A 23 -4.21 -3.21 2.15
C GLU A 23 -5.21 -2.10 2.45
N LEU A 24 -4.85 -1.15 3.32
CA LEU A 24 -5.69 0.00 3.64
C LEU A 24 -5.87 0.90 2.41
N LEU A 25 -4.79 1.21 1.70
CA LEU A 25 -4.85 2.01 0.48
C LEU A 25 -5.78 1.38 -0.57
N ILE A 26 -5.67 0.07 -0.80
CA ILE A 26 -6.56 -0.66 -1.72
C ILE A 26 -8.03 -0.52 -1.31
N LYS A 27 -8.34 -0.63 0.00
CA LYS A 27 -9.71 -0.45 0.49
C LYS A 27 -10.22 0.98 0.26
N MET A 28 -9.38 1.99 0.47
CA MET A 28 -9.74 3.39 0.22
C MET A 28 -10.02 3.65 -1.27
N LEU A 29 -9.17 3.12 -2.16
CA LEU A 29 -9.36 3.22 -3.61
C LEU A 29 -10.63 2.49 -4.06
N MET A 30 -10.91 1.31 -3.52
CA MET A 30 -12.16 0.59 -3.78
C MET A 30 -13.38 1.37 -3.28
N GLN A 31 -13.29 2.05 -2.14
CA GLN A 31 -14.39 2.86 -1.62
C GLN A 31 -14.69 4.08 -2.52
N LYS A 32 -13.63 4.73 -3.02
CA LYS A 32 -13.71 5.90 -3.90
C LYS A 32 -14.20 5.53 -5.31
N PHE A 33 -13.54 4.58 -5.97
CA PHE A 33 -13.79 4.25 -7.39
C PHE A 33 -14.80 3.11 -7.60
N LYS A 34 -15.26 2.45 -6.54
CA LYS A 34 -16.14 1.26 -6.53
C LYS A 34 -15.51 0.00 -7.11
N LYS A 35 -14.74 0.13 -8.18
CA LYS A 35 -14.00 -0.95 -8.84
C LYS A 35 -12.55 -0.54 -9.03
N VAL A 36 -11.64 -1.40 -8.56
CA VAL A 36 -10.21 -1.29 -8.81
C VAL A 36 -9.77 -2.60 -9.48
N PRO A 37 -9.09 -2.55 -10.65
CA PRO A 37 -8.56 -3.73 -11.30
C PRO A 37 -7.66 -4.54 -10.36
N ASN A 38 -7.75 -5.88 -10.42
CA ASN A 38 -6.92 -6.72 -9.57
C ASN A 38 -5.42 -6.52 -9.85
N GLU A 39 -5.05 -6.23 -11.10
CA GLU A 39 -3.67 -5.90 -11.47
C GLU A 39 -3.13 -4.72 -10.64
N TYR A 40 -3.90 -3.65 -10.48
CA TYR A 40 -3.47 -2.49 -9.68
C TYR A 40 -3.36 -2.84 -8.20
N LYS A 41 -4.25 -3.69 -7.67
CA LYS A 41 -4.15 -4.16 -6.28
C LYS A 41 -2.86 -4.94 -6.06
N GLU A 42 -2.48 -5.81 -6.99
CA GLU A 42 -1.23 -6.55 -6.89
C GLU A 42 0.00 -5.64 -7.04
N LYS A 43 -0.04 -4.64 -7.94
CA LYS A 43 1.01 -3.62 -8.04
C LYS A 43 1.17 -2.85 -6.71
N ILE A 44 0.07 -2.41 -6.09
CA ILE A 44 0.12 -1.67 -4.82
C ILE A 44 0.75 -2.49 -3.69
N LYS A 45 0.52 -3.81 -3.63
CA LYS A 45 1.10 -4.68 -2.58
C LYS A 45 2.62 -4.80 -2.63
N ILE A 46 3.24 -4.49 -3.78
CA ILE A 46 4.69 -4.58 -3.98
C ILE A 46 5.35 -3.20 -4.11
N LEU A 47 4.58 -2.11 -4.01
CA LEU A 47 5.12 -0.76 -4.07
C LEU A 47 5.97 -0.44 -2.83
N PRO A 48 7.01 0.39 -2.99
CA PRO A 48 7.68 1.01 -1.85
C PRO A 48 6.69 1.77 -0.96
N GLU A 49 6.95 1.78 0.34
CA GLU A 49 6.13 2.47 1.34
C GLU A 49 5.91 3.95 0.98
N GLU A 50 6.96 4.63 0.53
CA GLU A 50 6.92 6.03 0.10
C GLU A 50 5.92 6.27 -1.04
N THR A 51 5.85 5.35 -2.02
CA THR A 51 4.90 5.44 -3.13
C THR A 51 3.47 5.21 -2.65
N ILE A 52 3.26 4.27 -1.72
CA ILE A 52 1.94 4.03 -1.09
C ILE A 52 1.47 5.28 -0.36
N GLU A 53 2.34 5.95 0.38
CA GLU A 53 2.03 7.19 1.10
C GLU A 53 1.74 8.36 0.16
N LEU A 54 2.45 8.45 -0.96
CA LEU A 54 2.19 9.46 -1.99
C LEU A 54 0.81 9.26 -2.62
N ILE A 55 0.46 8.03 -3.01
CA ILE A 55 -0.90 7.72 -3.52
C ILE A 55 -1.95 8.04 -2.47
N ALA A 56 -1.70 7.71 -1.20
CA ALA A 56 -2.64 7.98 -0.11
C ALA A 56 -2.86 9.49 0.10
N THR A 57 -1.83 10.30 -0.11
CA THR A 57 -1.91 11.78 -0.02
C THR A 57 -2.72 12.34 -1.19
N ASP A 58 -2.47 11.84 -2.39
CA ASP A 58 -3.09 12.34 -3.63
C ASP A 58 -4.48 11.73 -3.90
N ILE A 59 -4.97 10.83 -3.04
CA ILE A 59 -6.17 10.01 -3.31
C ILE A 59 -7.44 10.85 -3.50
N PHE A 60 -7.52 12.03 -2.88
CA PHE A 60 -8.69 12.89 -2.99
C PHE A 60 -8.72 13.62 -4.33
N GLU A 61 -7.55 13.88 -4.90
CA GLU A 61 -7.29 14.56 -6.16
C GLU A 61 -7.42 13.64 -7.38
N LEU A 62 -7.27 12.32 -7.20
CA LEU A 62 -7.49 11.34 -8.28
C LEU A 62 -8.95 11.36 -8.76
N ASN A 63 -9.19 11.52 -10.05
CA ASN A 63 -10.55 11.54 -10.61
C ASN A 63 -10.98 10.18 -11.18
N SER A 64 -10.02 9.33 -11.55
CA SER A 64 -10.26 7.97 -12.01
C SER A 64 -9.21 6.99 -11.48
N VAL A 65 -9.49 5.70 -11.61
CA VAL A 65 -8.57 4.66 -11.14
C VAL A 65 -7.34 4.54 -12.04
N GLU A 66 -7.47 4.89 -13.32
CA GLU A 66 -6.41 4.89 -14.33
C GLU A 66 -5.32 5.92 -14.00
N GLU A 67 -5.63 6.99 -13.26
CA GLU A 67 -4.61 7.95 -12.80
C GLU A 67 -3.56 7.32 -11.88
N LEU A 68 -3.80 6.12 -11.32
CA LEU A 68 -2.82 5.37 -10.56
C LEU A 68 -1.60 4.95 -11.40
N GLU A 69 -1.72 4.90 -12.73
CA GLU A 69 -0.63 4.53 -13.63
C GLU A 69 0.60 5.43 -13.50
N ARG A 70 0.45 6.66 -13.00
CA ARG A 70 1.58 7.58 -12.76
C ARG A 70 2.50 7.16 -11.60
N TYR A 71 2.11 6.16 -10.80
CA TYR A 71 2.86 5.67 -9.63
C TYR A 71 3.45 4.28 -9.79
N PHE A 72 3.12 3.57 -10.87
CA PHE A 72 3.62 2.22 -11.17
C PHE A 72 4.83 2.27 -12.09
#